data_AF-A0A7S1RV68-F1
#
_entry.id   AF-A0A7S1RV68-F1
#
_cell.length_a   1.000
_cell.length_b   1.000
_cell.length_c   1.000
_cell.angle_alpha   90.00
_cell.angle_beta   90.00
_cell.angle_gamma   90.00
#
_symmetry.space_group_name_H-M   'P 1'
#
loop_
_entity.id
_entity.type
_entity.pdbx_description
1 polymer ?
#
loop_
_entity_poly.entity_id
_entity_poly.type
_entity_poly.pdbx_seq_one_letter_code
_entity_poly.pdbx_strand_id
1 'polypeptide(L)'
;KHIALQAPSWDWRGGGEKPTEGKAVEAEICGSDLKIQLRAQSVMELKRCLQLQALREAAEGSDYDTLRAQVTKARMASVEVEHIAAGEARLKELKDMGLHVHEGCDKASVRDQMCWGKVTARHGEGGVNVPCALCVDCPCNVEQNPGEVLEFTEGAVQQCLAAFGPDADRFLFNGLVEAALAVQEGCIWRAGGKFIFSEFNRNQSVTALSRMLIKHDKKQCADMVQTLLKHSEQYYKGFVTAIQINFHPHRGTYHDQHRDIYSVKQSAGPNCTCQFQDCVGTVCYSLGSSRMVRLDTMTDTLSIIRPCSEQCQGRQELRWLHSGNSMYFNGDWNGNHTHGIPPSEEECGPRISLAFLLASKPPPVF
;
A
#
# COMPACT_ATOMS: atom_id res chain seq x y z
N LYS A 1 33.24 11.18 25.58
CA LYS A 1 32.16 12.06 25.10
C LYS A 1 30.86 11.27 25.03
N HIS A 2 29.81 11.71 25.70
CA HIS A 2 28.47 11.12 25.73
C HIS A 2 27.47 12.14 25.18
N ILE A 3 26.45 11.70 24.42
CA ILE A 3 25.43 12.58 23.86
C ILE A 3 24.06 12.06 24.29
N ALA A 4 23.32 12.89 25.01
CA ALA A 4 21.92 12.64 25.36
C ALA A 4 21.00 13.48 24.48
N LEU A 5 19.95 12.85 23.93
CA LEU A 5 18.99 13.48 23.03
C LEU A 5 17.61 13.57 23.69
N GLN A 6 16.98 14.74 23.63
CA GLN A 6 15.62 14.98 24.07
C GLN A 6 14.80 15.72 23.00
N ALA A 7 13.63 15.18 22.66
CA ALA A 7 12.63 15.82 21.81
C ALA A 7 11.27 15.85 22.54
N PRO A 8 10.36 16.80 22.21
CA PRO A 8 8.98 16.77 22.68
C PRO A 8 8.30 15.43 22.37
N SER A 9 7.31 15.06 23.19
CA SER A 9 6.46 13.88 22.93
C SER A 9 5.76 14.06 21.58
N TRP A 10 5.70 12.98 20.79
CA TRP A 10 5.07 13.01 19.46
C TRP A 10 3.96 11.96 19.40
N ASP A 11 2.71 12.40 19.20
CA ASP A 11 1.60 11.49 18.88
C ASP A 11 1.67 11.05 17.41
N TRP A 12 2.59 10.14 17.13
CA TRP A 12 2.82 9.60 15.80
C TRP A 12 1.70 8.66 15.32
N ARG A 13 0.77 8.24 16.20
CA ARG A 13 -0.36 7.39 15.84
C ARG A 13 -1.58 8.19 15.43
N GLY A 14 -1.88 9.28 16.15
CA GLY A 14 -3.04 10.14 15.91
C GLY A 14 -2.83 11.23 14.86
N GLY A 15 -1.64 11.31 14.26
CA GLY A 15 -1.31 12.36 13.29
C GLY A 15 -1.01 13.71 13.95
N GLY A 16 -0.56 13.71 15.21
CA GLY A 16 -0.10 14.90 15.89
C GLY A 16 1.06 15.57 15.14
N GLU A 17 1.18 16.89 15.28
CA GLU A 17 2.25 17.66 14.64
C GLU A 17 3.61 17.07 15.03
N LYS A 18 4.37 16.66 14.02
CA LYS A 18 5.69 16.08 14.22
C LYS A 18 6.63 17.17 14.75
N PRO A 19 7.31 16.95 15.88
CA PRO A 19 8.27 17.93 16.39
C PRO A 19 9.34 18.26 15.36
N THR A 20 9.61 19.56 15.19
CA THR A 20 10.61 20.10 14.27
C THR A 20 11.93 20.47 14.97
N GLU A 21 11.94 20.44 16.31
CA GLU A 21 13.07 20.85 17.14
C GLU A 21 13.33 19.88 18.30
N GLY A 22 14.58 19.80 18.74
CA GLY A 22 15.02 19.00 19.88
C GLY A 22 16.32 19.51 20.48
N LYS A 23 16.66 19.05 21.69
CA LYS A 23 17.86 19.45 22.43
C LYS A 23 18.84 18.29 22.56
N ALA A 24 20.13 18.56 22.36
CA ALA A 24 21.21 17.62 22.61
C ALA A 24 22.09 18.14 23.74
N VAL A 25 22.49 17.23 24.63
CA VAL A 25 23.44 17.47 25.71
C VAL A 25 24.69 16.65 25.42
N GLU A 26 25.80 17.32 25.17
CA GLU A 26 27.11 16.68 25.02
C GLU A 26 27.88 16.79 26.32
N ALA A 27 28.23 15.66 26.92
CA ALA A 27 29.00 15.58 28.15
C ALA A 27 30.39 14.98 27.87
N GLU A 28 31.44 15.64 28.31
CA GLU A 28 32.82 15.19 28.16
C GLU A 28 33.60 15.43 29.45
N ILE A 29 34.40 14.44 29.86
CA ILE A 29 35.32 14.57 30.99
C ILE A 29 36.63 15.12 30.44
N CYS A 30 37.03 16.30 30.92
CA CYS A 30 38.26 16.98 30.56
C CYS A 30 39.15 17.11 31.80
N GLY A 31 40.00 16.12 32.06
CA GLY A 31 40.77 16.07 33.31
C GLY A 31 39.86 15.80 34.51
N SER A 32 39.84 16.72 35.48
CA SER A 32 38.94 16.70 36.64
C SER A 32 37.57 17.34 36.39
N ASP A 33 37.38 17.98 35.24
CA ASP A 33 36.20 18.79 34.96
C ASP A 33 35.21 18.06 34.06
N LEU A 34 33.91 18.27 34.31
CA LEU A 34 32.84 17.83 33.42
C LEU A 34 32.40 19.01 32.54
N LYS A 35 32.68 18.91 31.25
CA LYS A 35 32.19 19.86 30.26
C LYS A 35 30.83 19.41 29.74
N ILE A 36 29.83 20.27 29.90
CA ILE A 36 28.47 20.05 29.36
C ILE A 36 28.19 21.13 28.31
N GLN A 37 27.85 20.71 27.10
CA GLN A 37 27.42 21.60 26.03
C GLN A 37 25.98 21.29 25.64
N LEU A 38 25.14 22.32 25.68
CA LEU A 38 23.77 22.27 25.18
C LEU A 38 23.73 22.83 23.76
N ARG A 39 23.08 22.12 22.85
CA ARG A 39 22.83 22.58 21.48
C ARG A 39 21.50 22.08 20.94
N ALA A 40 21.07 22.66 19.83
CA ALA A 40 20.01 22.08 19.02
C ALA A 40 20.45 20.72 18.46
N GLN A 41 19.50 19.80 18.36
CA GLN A 41 19.70 18.55 17.62
C GLN A 41 19.85 18.84 16.13
N SER A 42 20.71 18.08 15.46
CA SER A 42 20.67 17.98 14.00
C SER A 42 19.39 17.28 13.54
N VAL A 43 19.02 17.44 12.27
CA VAL A 43 17.86 16.76 11.65
C VAL A 43 17.94 15.24 11.84
N MET A 44 19.14 14.66 11.73
CA MET A 44 19.35 13.22 11.91
C MET A 44 19.18 12.78 13.37
N GLU A 45 19.67 13.57 14.33
CA GLU A 45 19.48 13.28 15.75
C GLU A 45 18.02 13.38 16.17
N LEU A 46 17.30 14.39 15.68
CA LEU A 46 15.86 14.53 15.93
C LEU A 46 15.09 13.36 15.33
N LYS A 47 15.38 12.99 14.08
CA LYS A 47 14.76 11.81 13.45
C LYS A 47 15.00 10.54 14.26
N ARG A 48 16.24 10.30 14.72
CA ARG A 48 16.60 9.15 15.57
C ARG A 48 15.85 9.18 16.90
N CYS A 49 15.81 10.33 17.58
CA CYS A 49 15.15 10.50 18.88
C CYS A 49 13.64 10.24 18.78
N LEU A 50 12.96 10.85 17.81
CA LEU A 50 11.53 10.64 17.57
C LEU A 50 11.20 9.19 17.21
N GLN A 51 12.05 8.53 16.42
CA GLN A 51 11.85 7.14 16.06
C GLN A 51 12.07 6.18 17.24
N LEU A 52 12.98 6.51 18.16
CA LEU A 52 13.15 5.77 19.41
C LEU A 52 11.92 5.90 20.32
N GLN A 53 11.31 7.09 20.43
CA GLN A 53 10.05 7.27 21.16
C GLN A 53 8.95 6.39 20.58
N ALA A 54 8.75 6.46 19.26
CA ALA A 54 7.75 5.65 18.57
C ALA A 54 7.95 4.14 18.74
N LEU A 55 9.21 3.67 18.72
CA LEU A 55 9.54 2.26 18.95
C LEU A 55 9.16 1.81 20.37
N ARG A 56 9.44 2.63 21.40
CA ARG A 56 9.11 2.30 22.79
C ARG A 56 7.60 2.24 23.01
N GLU A 57 6.88 3.25 22.53
CA GLU A 57 5.42 3.28 22.61
C GLU A 57 4.75 2.14 21.83
N ALA A 58 5.34 1.72 20.71
CA ALA A 58 4.85 0.55 19.97
C ALA A 58 5.12 -0.76 20.71
N ALA A 59 6.25 -0.88 21.42
CA ALA A 59 6.63 -2.07 22.17
C ALA A 59 5.76 -2.31 23.42
N GLU A 60 5.21 -1.24 24.00
CA GLU A 60 4.24 -1.29 25.10
C GLU A 60 2.86 -1.81 24.64
N GLY A 61 2.56 -1.74 23.34
CA GLY A 61 1.32 -2.24 22.76
C GLY A 61 1.30 -3.74 22.49
N SER A 62 0.16 -4.19 21.97
CA SER A 62 -0.07 -5.58 21.50
C SER A 62 -0.26 -5.68 19.98
N ASP A 63 -0.11 -4.56 19.26
CA ASP A 63 -0.26 -4.52 17.81
C ASP A 63 1.08 -4.90 17.14
N TYR A 64 1.10 -6.12 16.60
CA TYR A 64 2.26 -6.70 15.94
C TYR A 64 2.73 -5.88 14.73
N ASP A 65 1.80 -5.46 13.85
CA ASP A 65 2.14 -4.75 12.62
C ASP A 65 2.66 -3.35 12.91
N THR A 66 2.08 -2.69 13.92
CA THR A 66 2.54 -1.39 14.40
C THR A 66 3.96 -1.47 14.97
N LEU A 67 4.25 -2.42 15.86
CA LEU A 67 5.59 -2.62 16.39
C LEU A 67 6.60 -2.97 15.28
N ARG A 68 6.21 -3.83 14.35
CA ARG A 68 7.06 -4.25 13.22
C ARG A 68 7.48 -3.06 12.37
N ALA A 69 6.53 -2.19 12.05
CA ALA A 69 6.80 -0.99 11.28
C ALA A 69 7.79 -0.07 12.01
N GLN A 70 7.62 0.11 13.33
CA GLN A 70 8.54 0.94 14.12
C GLN A 70 9.94 0.33 14.26
N VAL A 71 10.08 -0.99 14.37
CA VAL A 71 11.39 -1.67 14.34
C VAL A 71 12.10 -1.41 13.01
N THR A 72 11.37 -1.53 11.89
CA THR A 72 11.92 -1.25 10.56
C THR A 72 12.36 0.21 10.41
N LYS A 73 11.50 1.15 10.82
CA LYS A 73 11.80 2.58 10.78
C LYS A 73 12.95 2.96 11.71
N ALA A 74 13.08 2.31 12.87
CA ALA A 74 14.20 2.49 13.80
C ALA A 74 15.54 2.09 13.18
N ARG A 75 15.60 0.96 12.46
CA ARG A 75 16.78 0.57 11.68
C ARG A 75 17.14 1.64 10.63
N MET A 76 16.15 2.14 9.90
CA MET A 76 16.34 3.19 8.87
C MET A 76 16.75 4.55 9.46
N ALA A 77 16.41 4.83 10.71
CA ALA A 77 16.76 6.06 11.41
C ALA A 77 18.05 5.93 12.24
N SER A 78 18.75 4.79 12.13
CA SER A 78 19.97 4.49 12.89
C SER A 78 19.78 4.63 14.41
N VAL A 79 18.63 4.19 14.93
CA VAL A 79 18.41 4.02 16.37
C VAL A 79 19.40 2.98 16.91
N GLU A 80 19.79 3.14 18.17
CA GLU A 80 20.73 2.26 18.87
C GLU A 80 20.29 0.79 18.79
N VAL A 81 21.26 -0.10 18.53
CA VAL A 81 21.03 -1.53 18.24
C VAL A 81 20.34 -2.23 19.41
N GLU A 82 20.63 -1.82 20.65
CA GLU A 82 20.04 -2.38 21.87
C GLU A 82 18.52 -2.16 21.91
N HIS A 83 18.06 -0.98 21.47
CA HIS A 83 16.63 -0.68 21.40
C HIS A 83 15.93 -1.44 20.28
N ILE A 84 16.59 -1.58 19.12
CA ILE A 84 16.09 -2.39 18.02
C ILE A 84 15.96 -3.85 18.45
N ALA A 85 16.98 -4.40 19.12
CA ALA A 85 16.99 -5.78 19.62
C ALA A 85 15.87 -6.04 20.64
N ALA A 86 15.59 -5.08 21.54
CA ALA A 86 14.47 -5.17 22.47
C ALA A 86 13.11 -5.21 21.74
N GLY A 87 12.93 -4.36 20.72
CA GLY A 87 11.73 -4.39 19.87
C GLY A 87 11.56 -5.71 19.10
N GLU A 88 12.65 -6.28 18.60
CA GLU A 88 12.65 -7.59 17.93
C GLU A 88 12.32 -8.75 18.86
N ALA A 89 12.85 -8.73 20.09
CA ALA A 89 12.49 -9.70 21.13
C ALA A 89 10.98 -9.62 21.42
N ARG A 90 10.42 -8.42 21.55
CA ARG A 90 8.98 -8.22 21.74
C ARG A 90 8.15 -8.68 20.55
N LEU A 91 8.61 -8.47 19.31
CA LEU A 91 7.95 -9.01 18.12
C LEU A 91 7.91 -10.54 18.12
N LYS A 92 8.98 -11.19 18.59
CA LYS A 92 9.00 -12.65 18.73
C LYS A 92 7.95 -13.13 19.73
N GLU A 93 7.84 -12.47 20.88
CA GLU A 93 6.79 -12.79 21.87
C GLU A 93 5.37 -12.64 21.29
N LEU A 94 5.07 -11.51 20.63
CA LEU A 94 3.77 -11.30 19.98
C LEU A 94 3.49 -12.34 18.89
N LYS A 95 4.53 -12.75 18.16
CA LYS A 95 4.43 -13.82 17.16
C LYS A 95 4.10 -15.16 17.81
N ASP A 96 4.77 -15.52 18.89
CA ASP A 96 4.55 -16.77 19.65
C ASP A 96 3.13 -16.80 20.27
N MET A 97 2.56 -15.63 20.56
CA MET A 97 1.15 -15.47 20.95
C MET A 97 0.15 -15.53 19.78
N GLY A 98 0.62 -15.66 18.53
CA GLY A 98 -0.24 -15.70 17.34
C GLY A 98 -0.71 -14.33 16.83
N LEU A 99 -0.31 -13.22 17.44
CA LEU A 99 -0.82 -11.87 17.12
C LEU A 99 -0.33 -11.30 15.78
N HIS A 100 0.54 -12.04 15.09
CA HIS A 100 1.01 -11.73 13.74
C HIS A 100 0.04 -12.17 12.63
N VAL A 101 -1.03 -12.89 12.99
CA VAL A 101 -2.08 -13.39 12.08
C VAL A 101 -3.37 -12.66 12.40
N HIS A 102 -3.86 -11.86 11.46
CA HIS A 102 -5.13 -11.14 11.63
C HIS A 102 -6.32 -12.07 11.43
N GLU A 103 -7.46 -11.71 12.02
CA GLU A 103 -8.71 -12.44 11.84
C GLU A 103 -9.07 -12.59 10.35
N GLY A 104 -9.29 -13.84 9.93
CA GLY A 104 -9.58 -14.22 8.54
C GLY A 104 -8.36 -14.35 7.64
N CYS A 105 -7.15 -14.03 8.12
CA CYS A 105 -5.89 -14.18 7.37
C CYS A 105 -5.15 -15.50 7.65
N ASP A 106 -5.68 -16.34 8.53
CA ASP A 106 -5.16 -17.70 8.75
C ASP A 106 -5.38 -18.59 7.52
N LYS A 107 -4.60 -19.67 7.42
CA LYS A 107 -4.65 -20.54 6.23
C LYS A 107 -6.00 -21.22 6.02
N ALA A 108 -6.75 -21.51 7.08
CA ALA A 108 -8.06 -22.17 6.95
C ALA A 108 -9.08 -21.20 6.36
N SER A 109 -9.14 -19.97 6.90
CA SER A 109 -9.99 -18.89 6.38
C SER A 109 -9.67 -18.55 4.93
N VAL A 110 -8.38 -18.39 4.58
CA VAL A 110 -7.97 -18.08 3.20
C VAL A 110 -8.36 -19.20 2.24
N ARG A 111 -8.17 -20.47 2.64
CA ARG A 111 -8.54 -21.63 1.82
C ARG A 111 -10.04 -21.69 1.56
N ASP A 112 -10.86 -21.43 2.57
CA ASP A 112 -12.31 -21.41 2.42
C ASP A 112 -12.75 -20.23 1.55
N GLN A 113 -12.29 -19.02 1.86
CA GLN A 113 -12.83 -17.80 1.26
C GLN A 113 -12.30 -17.54 -0.16
N MET A 114 -11.01 -17.79 -0.41
CA MET A 114 -10.35 -17.44 -1.67
C MET A 114 -10.35 -18.59 -2.70
N CYS A 115 -11.49 -19.24 -2.91
CA CYS A 115 -11.59 -20.32 -3.90
C CYS A 115 -12.25 -19.88 -5.20
N TRP A 116 -11.74 -20.33 -6.35
CA TRP A 116 -12.31 -19.98 -7.64
C TRP A 116 -13.78 -20.41 -7.79
N GLY A 117 -14.18 -21.50 -7.14
CA GLY A 117 -15.58 -21.97 -7.18
C GLY A 117 -16.59 -20.98 -6.58
N LYS A 118 -16.13 -20.01 -5.78
CA LYS A 118 -16.96 -18.92 -5.23
C LYS A 118 -16.95 -17.66 -6.11
N VAL A 119 -16.14 -17.61 -7.17
CA VAL A 119 -16.03 -16.42 -8.04
C VAL A 119 -17.36 -16.14 -8.74
N THR A 120 -17.80 -14.88 -8.66
CA THR A 120 -19.05 -14.40 -9.24
C THR A 120 -18.77 -13.42 -10.37
N ALA A 121 -19.25 -13.73 -11.57
CA ALA A 121 -19.33 -12.76 -12.66
C ALA A 121 -20.63 -11.96 -12.51
N ARG A 122 -20.52 -10.63 -12.50
CA ARG A 122 -21.69 -9.75 -12.61
C ARG A 122 -21.66 -9.09 -13.96
N HIS A 123 -22.77 -9.19 -14.65
CA HIS A 123 -23.07 -8.44 -15.85
C HIS A 123 -24.25 -7.54 -15.49
N GLY A 124 -23.95 -6.43 -14.81
CA GLY A 124 -24.95 -5.41 -14.44
C GLY A 124 -25.07 -4.35 -15.53
N GLU A 125 -26.04 -3.43 -15.35
CA GLU A 125 -26.10 -2.18 -16.12
C GLU A 125 -24.74 -1.46 -16.10
N GLY A 126 -24.46 -0.68 -17.15
CA GLY A 126 -23.18 0.01 -17.35
C GLY A 126 -22.76 0.88 -16.16
N GLY A 127 -21.52 1.38 -16.19
CA GLY A 127 -21.00 2.23 -15.11
C GLY A 127 -21.95 3.38 -14.74
N VAL A 128 -22.02 3.71 -13.46
CA VAL A 128 -22.87 4.80 -12.96
C VAL A 128 -22.02 6.07 -12.90
N ASN A 129 -22.43 7.13 -13.60
CA ASN A 129 -21.80 8.44 -13.51
C ASN A 129 -22.76 9.42 -12.83
N VAL A 130 -22.35 9.95 -11.68
CA VAL A 130 -23.09 10.92 -10.87
C VAL A 130 -22.35 12.27 -10.98
N PRO A 131 -22.75 13.15 -11.91
CA PRO A 131 -22.16 14.47 -12.02
C PRO A 131 -22.51 15.33 -10.80
N CYS A 132 -21.75 16.41 -10.61
CA CYS A 132 -22.07 17.43 -9.64
C CYS A 132 -23.44 18.03 -9.94
N ALA A 133 -24.37 17.87 -8.99
CA ALA A 133 -25.76 18.31 -9.14
C ALA A 133 -25.94 19.84 -9.00
N LEU A 134 -24.93 20.56 -8.51
CA LEU A 134 -25.05 21.99 -8.22
C LEU A 134 -24.87 22.87 -9.47
N CYS A 135 -24.09 22.40 -10.44
CA CYS A 135 -23.81 23.14 -11.66
C CYS A 135 -23.48 22.15 -12.79
N VAL A 136 -24.22 22.25 -13.90
CA VAL A 136 -24.01 21.40 -15.09
C VAL A 136 -22.58 21.58 -15.62
N ASP A 137 -22.11 22.81 -15.68
CA ASP A 137 -20.77 23.18 -16.16
C ASP A 137 -19.72 23.21 -15.04
N CYS A 138 -19.92 22.43 -13.96
CA CYS A 138 -18.90 22.30 -12.92
C CYS A 138 -17.57 21.84 -13.54
N PRO A 139 -16.43 22.48 -13.22
CA PRO A 139 -15.11 21.98 -13.64
C PRO A 139 -14.87 20.52 -13.25
N CYS A 140 -15.49 20.08 -12.14
CA CYS A 140 -15.43 18.71 -11.65
C CYS A 140 -16.17 17.67 -12.53
N ASN A 141 -17.08 18.11 -13.40
CA ASN A 141 -17.81 17.22 -14.30
C ASN A 141 -16.99 16.82 -15.53
N VAL A 142 -15.87 17.51 -15.81
CA VAL A 142 -14.97 17.19 -16.92
C VAL A 142 -14.38 15.79 -16.72
N GLU A 143 -14.67 14.86 -17.64
CA GLU A 143 -14.29 13.45 -17.51
C GLU A 143 -12.79 13.25 -17.28
N GLN A 144 -11.97 13.97 -18.04
CA GLN A 144 -10.52 13.91 -18.00
C GLN A 144 -9.92 15.28 -18.38
N ASN A 145 -9.14 15.88 -17.48
CA ASN A 145 -8.47 17.15 -17.74
C ASN A 145 -7.21 16.97 -18.63
N PRO A 146 -6.68 18.04 -19.24
CA PRO A 146 -5.42 17.97 -19.98
C PRO A 146 -4.30 17.36 -19.12
N GLY A 147 -3.64 16.33 -19.64
CA GLY A 147 -2.57 15.60 -18.96
C GLY A 147 -3.04 14.39 -18.16
N GLU A 148 -4.28 14.38 -17.66
CA GLU A 148 -4.83 13.20 -16.98
C GLU A 148 -4.99 12.05 -17.96
N VAL A 149 -4.75 10.83 -17.48
CA VAL A 149 -5.03 9.58 -18.20
C VAL A 149 -5.69 8.59 -17.25
N LEU A 150 -6.84 8.06 -17.66
CA LEU A 150 -7.53 6.94 -17.01
C LEU A 150 -8.01 5.97 -18.08
N GLU A 151 -7.49 4.74 -18.06
CA GLU A 151 -7.73 3.73 -19.07
C GLU A 151 -8.27 2.45 -18.43
N PHE A 152 -9.28 1.84 -19.07
CA PHE A 152 -9.78 0.52 -18.73
C PHE A 152 -9.59 -0.38 -19.94
N THR A 153 -8.96 -1.54 -19.75
CA THR A 153 -8.74 -2.51 -20.82
C THR A 153 -9.33 -3.85 -20.43
N GLU A 154 -10.36 -4.27 -21.15
CA GLU A 154 -11.00 -5.57 -20.97
C GLU A 154 -10.08 -6.70 -21.46
N GLY A 155 -10.04 -7.80 -20.71
CA GLY A 155 -9.25 -8.98 -21.06
C GLY A 155 -7.74 -8.76 -21.11
N ALA A 156 -7.23 -7.69 -20.49
CA ALA A 156 -5.81 -7.35 -20.48
C ALA A 156 -4.93 -8.48 -19.93
N VAL A 157 -5.37 -9.19 -18.89
CA VAL A 157 -4.61 -10.32 -18.32
C VAL A 157 -4.52 -11.47 -19.32
N GLN A 158 -5.62 -11.85 -19.97
CA GLN A 158 -5.64 -12.91 -20.98
C GLN A 158 -4.76 -12.55 -22.17
N GLN A 159 -4.77 -11.29 -22.60
CA GLN A 159 -3.89 -10.81 -23.67
C GLN A 159 -2.41 -10.88 -23.26
N CYS A 160 -2.06 -10.36 -22.08
CA CYS A 160 -0.68 -10.35 -21.58
C CYS A 160 -0.14 -11.77 -21.34
N LEU A 161 -1.01 -12.66 -20.86
CA LEU A 161 -0.64 -14.01 -20.42
C LEU A 161 -1.09 -15.10 -21.38
N ALA A 162 -1.32 -14.77 -22.66
CA ALA A 162 -1.79 -15.71 -23.68
C ALA A 162 -0.92 -16.98 -23.78
N ALA A 163 0.38 -16.87 -23.53
CA ALA A 163 1.32 -17.99 -23.51
C ALA A 163 1.05 -19.02 -22.38
N PHE A 164 0.28 -18.64 -21.35
CA PHE A 164 -0.11 -19.50 -20.22
C PHE A 164 -1.49 -20.15 -20.40
N GLY A 165 -2.15 -19.91 -21.54
CA GLY A 165 -3.44 -20.49 -21.91
C GLY A 165 -4.61 -19.50 -21.86
N PRO A 166 -5.80 -19.93 -22.33
CA PRO A 166 -6.98 -19.05 -22.44
C PRO A 166 -7.55 -18.61 -21.08
N ASP A 167 -7.38 -19.42 -20.03
CA ASP A 167 -7.85 -19.16 -18.67
C ASP A 167 -6.73 -18.59 -17.76
N ALA A 168 -5.83 -17.78 -18.32
CA ALA A 168 -4.64 -17.31 -17.62
C ALA A 168 -4.95 -16.49 -16.35
N ASP A 169 -6.06 -15.77 -16.33
CA ASP A 169 -6.54 -15.04 -15.15
C ASP A 169 -6.91 -15.99 -14.00
N ARG A 170 -7.62 -17.09 -14.31
CA ARG A 170 -7.92 -18.15 -13.36
C ARG A 170 -6.67 -18.86 -12.86
N PHE A 171 -5.74 -19.17 -13.75
CA PHE A 171 -4.47 -19.78 -13.36
C PHE A 171 -3.67 -18.87 -12.43
N LEU A 172 -3.60 -17.57 -12.72
CA LEU A 172 -2.93 -16.61 -11.86
C LEU A 172 -3.63 -16.48 -10.51
N PHE A 173 -4.96 -16.41 -10.49
CA PHE A 173 -5.74 -16.37 -9.25
C PHE A 173 -5.40 -17.56 -8.35
N ASN A 174 -5.52 -18.79 -8.87
CA ASN A 174 -5.24 -20.00 -8.11
C ASN A 174 -3.78 -20.06 -7.68
N GLY A 175 -2.84 -19.69 -8.56
CA GLY A 175 -1.42 -19.66 -8.24
C GLY A 175 -1.09 -18.73 -7.08
N LEU A 176 -1.71 -17.55 -7.03
CA LEU A 176 -1.55 -16.59 -5.93
C LEU A 176 -2.18 -17.10 -4.62
N VAL A 177 -3.37 -17.69 -4.67
CA VAL A 177 -4.01 -18.27 -3.48
C VAL A 177 -3.19 -19.43 -2.94
N GLU A 178 -2.74 -20.34 -3.80
CA GLU A 178 -1.89 -21.46 -3.39
C GLU A 178 -0.55 -20.98 -2.82
N ALA A 179 0.05 -19.94 -3.39
CA ALA A 179 1.24 -19.32 -2.83
C ALA A 179 0.98 -18.79 -1.41
N ALA A 180 -0.14 -18.09 -1.23
CA ALA A 180 -0.55 -17.51 0.04
C ALA A 180 -0.82 -18.60 1.11
N LEU A 181 -1.27 -19.79 0.71
CA LEU A 181 -1.42 -20.95 1.59
C LEU A 181 -0.10 -21.68 1.89
N ALA A 182 0.88 -21.63 0.98
CA ALA A 182 2.18 -22.31 1.12
C ALA A 182 3.17 -21.53 2.00
N VAL A 183 3.12 -20.20 1.97
CA VAL A 183 4.01 -19.33 2.75
C VAL A 183 3.74 -19.42 4.26
N GLN A 184 4.62 -18.81 5.06
CA GLN A 184 4.41 -18.68 6.49
C GLN A 184 3.17 -17.82 6.80
N GLU A 185 2.45 -18.15 7.88
CA GLU A 185 1.42 -17.25 8.40
C GLU A 185 2.00 -15.89 8.78
N GLY A 186 1.16 -14.87 8.59
CA GLY A 186 1.58 -13.47 8.63
C GLY A 186 2.13 -12.93 7.31
N CYS A 187 2.19 -13.67 6.20
CA CYS A 187 2.41 -13.08 4.86
C CYS A 187 1.12 -12.49 4.24
N ILE A 188 -0.04 -12.85 4.79
CA ILE A 188 -1.34 -12.23 4.52
C ILE A 188 -1.70 -11.40 5.75
N TRP A 189 -2.11 -10.16 5.54
CA TRP A 189 -2.40 -9.21 6.61
C TRP A 189 -3.48 -8.23 6.21
N ARG A 190 -4.16 -7.63 7.19
CA ARG A 190 -5.29 -6.73 6.94
C ARG A 190 -4.84 -5.28 6.86
N ALA A 191 -5.26 -4.56 5.83
CA ALA A 191 -5.13 -3.10 5.76
C ALA A 191 -6.19 -2.49 4.83
N GLY A 192 -6.77 -1.37 5.25
CA GLY A 192 -7.73 -0.59 4.47
C GLY A 192 -8.89 -1.42 3.89
N GLY A 193 -9.55 -2.20 4.75
CA GLY A 193 -10.74 -3.00 4.42
C GLY A 193 -10.53 -4.35 3.73
N LYS A 194 -9.28 -4.71 3.43
CA LYS A 194 -8.91 -5.88 2.61
C LYS A 194 -7.73 -6.64 3.21
N PHE A 195 -7.39 -7.76 2.58
CA PHE A 195 -6.15 -8.49 2.87
C PHE A 195 -5.08 -8.12 1.85
N ILE A 196 -3.82 -8.07 2.29
CA ILE A 196 -2.66 -7.84 1.44
C ILE A 196 -1.78 -9.08 1.52
N PHE A 197 -1.37 -9.59 0.36
CA PHE A 197 -0.39 -10.65 0.25
C PHE A 197 0.98 -10.06 -0.13
N SER A 198 1.99 -10.29 0.72
CA SER A 198 3.35 -9.78 0.51
C SER A 198 4.39 -10.74 1.09
N GLU A 199 5.67 -10.45 0.88
CA GLU A 199 6.72 -11.09 1.67
C GLU A 199 6.50 -10.82 3.17
N PHE A 200 7.00 -11.72 4.04
CA PHE A 200 6.74 -11.67 5.47
C PHE A 200 7.05 -10.29 6.06
N ASN A 201 8.13 -9.63 5.62
CA ASN A 201 8.54 -8.29 6.03
C ASN A 201 7.76 -7.15 5.39
N ARG A 202 6.56 -7.41 4.88
CA ARG A 202 5.72 -6.41 4.20
C ARG A 202 6.43 -5.80 2.98
N ASN A 203 7.45 -6.48 2.46
CA ASN A 203 8.18 -6.03 1.30
C ASN A 203 7.35 -6.28 0.04
N GLN A 204 6.89 -5.19 -0.57
CA GLN A 204 6.06 -5.18 -1.76
C GLN A 204 6.87 -5.00 -3.05
N SER A 205 8.19 -5.09 -3.01
CA SER A 205 8.99 -5.09 -4.24
C SER A 205 8.72 -6.35 -5.05
N VAL A 206 8.76 -6.20 -6.37
CA VAL A 206 8.64 -7.29 -7.34
C VAL A 206 9.64 -8.41 -7.02
N THR A 207 10.89 -8.04 -6.75
CA THR A 207 11.97 -8.98 -6.47
C THR A 207 11.70 -9.82 -5.23
N ALA A 208 11.20 -9.20 -4.15
CA ALA A 208 10.84 -9.93 -2.94
C ALA A 208 9.68 -10.91 -3.19
N LEU A 209 8.64 -10.46 -3.89
CA LEU A 209 7.51 -11.29 -4.27
C LEU A 209 7.94 -12.48 -5.15
N SER A 210 8.70 -12.25 -6.23
CA SER A 210 9.15 -13.32 -7.12
C SER A 210 10.05 -14.34 -6.41
N ARG A 211 10.98 -13.88 -5.56
CA ARG A 211 11.80 -14.79 -4.73
C ARG A 211 10.94 -15.62 -3.79
N MET A 212 9.94 -15.01 -3.15
CA MET A 212 9.00 -15.73 -2.28
C MET A 212 8.21 -16.79 -3.06
N LEU A 213 7.64 -16.43 -4.22
CA LEU A 213 6.90 -17.37 -5.06
C LEU A 213 7.77 -18.56 -5.50
N ILE A 214 9.00 -18.29 -5.96
CA ILE A 214 9.95 -19.34 -6.37
C ILE A 214 10.34 -20.23 -5.20
N LYS A 215 10.63 -19.65 -4.02
CA LYS A 215 10.98 -20.40 -2.80
C LYS A 215 9.91 -21.40 -2.37
N HIS A 216 8.65 -21.14 -2.70
CA HIS A 216 7.50 -21.98 -2.36
C HIS A 216 6.96 -22.76 -3.57
N ASP A 217 7.82 -23.07 -4.54
CA ASP A 217 7.49 -23.88 -5.73
C ASP A 217 6.38 -23.31 -6.62
N LYS A 218 6.18 -21.98 -6.60
CA LYS A 218 5.21 -21.25 -7.44
C LYS A 218 5.90 -20.51 -8.58
N LYS A 219 6.87 -21.16 -9.24
CA LYS A 219 7.64 -20.57 -10.35
C LYS A 219 6.74 -20.06 -11.49
N GLN A 220 5.77 -20.85 -11.93
CA GLN A 220 4.85 -20.44 -13.00
C GLN A 220 4.05 -19.18 -12.63
N CYS A 221 3.59 -19.07 -11.38
CA CYS A 221 2.93 -17.85 -10.88
C CYS A 221 3.89 -16.65 -10.89
N ALA A 222 5.16 -16.85 -10.52
CA ALA A 222 6.17 -15.81 -10.60
C ALA A 222 6.42 -15.35 -12.05
N ASP A 223 6.47 -16.28 -13.01
CA ASP A 223 6.66 -15.99 -14.43
C ASP A 223 5.46 -15.21 -15.02
N MET A 224 4.24 -15.51 -14.58
CA MET A 224 3.04 -14.76 -14.95
C MET A 224 3.07 -13.32 -14.41
N VAL A 225 3.43 -13.13 -13.13
CA VAL A 225 3.58 -11.77 -12.53
C VAL A 225 4.68 -10.98 -13.25
N GLN A 226 5.79 -11.62 -13.61
CA GLN A 226 6.87 -11.00 -14.38
C GLN A 226 6.46 -10.63 -15.80
N THR A 227 5.58 -11.41 -16.42
CA THR A 227 5.01 -11.07 -17.74
C THR A 227 4.12 -9.83 -17.65
N LEU A 228 3.24 -9.75 -16.64
CA LEU A 228 2.44 -8.55 -16.39
C LEU A 228 3.33 -7.32 -16.14
N LEU A 229 4.37 -7.45 -15.31
CA LEU A 229 5.34 -6.38 -15.07
C LEU A 229 5.95 -5.86 -16.36
N LYS A 230 6.50 -6.75 -17.19
CA LYS A 230 7.16 -6.36 -18.44
C LYS A 230 6.20 -5.63 -19.37
N HIS A 231 4.96 -6.12 -19.46
CA HIS A 231 3.92 -5.43 -20.22
C HIS A 231 3.66 -4.02 -19.65
N SER A 232 3.48 -3.89 -18.34
CA SER A 232 3.25 -2.60 -17.68
C SER A 232 4.36 -1.60 -17.97
N GLU A 233 5.63 -2.00 -17.82
CA GLU A 233 6.78 -1.12 -18.08
C GLU A 233 6.88 -0.72 -19.56
N GLN A 234 6.66 -1.68 -20.46
CA GLN A 234 6.77 -1.45 -21.91
C GLN A 234 5.64 -0.57 -22.45
N TYR A 235 4.41 -0.78 -22.00
CA TYR A 235 3.23 -0.09 -22.50
C TYR A 235 3.13 1.32 -21.90
N TYR A 236 3.23 1.44 -20.57
CA TYR A 236 3.05 2.71 -19.86
C TYR A 236 4.33 3.53 -19.68
N LYS A 237 5.48 3.05 -20.19
CA LYS A 237 6.77 3.77 -20.19
C LYS A 237 7.26 4.18 -18.80
N GLY A 238 7.02 3.35 -17.80
CA GLY A 238 7.50 3.52 -16.43
C GLY A 238 8.28 2.30 -15.93
N PHE A 239 8.79 2.39 -14.70
CA PHE A 239 9.50 1.28 -14.03
C PHE A 239 8.71 0.80 -12.83
N VAL A 240 8.39 -0.48 -12.74
CA VAL A 240 7.63 -1.00 -11.60
C VAL A 240 8.52 -1.02 -10.37
N THR A 241 8.15 -0.26 -9.35
CA THR A 241 8.90 -0.18 -8.08
C THR A 241 8.28 -1.04 -6.98
N ALA A 242 6.96 -1.19 -7.00
CA ALA A 242 6.21 -1.99 -6.04
C ALA A 242 5.01 -2.68 -6.70
N ILE A 243 4.63 -3.83 -6.15
CA ILE A 243 3.40 -4.55 -6.45
C ILE A 243 2.64 -4.77 -5.15
N GLN A 244 1.42 -4.27 -5.09
CA GLN A 244 0.49 -4.57 -4.01
C GLN A 244 -0.54 -5.59 -4.49
N ILE A 245 -0.53 -6.78 -3.87
CA ILE A 245 -1.52 -7.82 -4.14
C ILE A 245 -2.60 -7.76 -3.07
N ASN A 246 -3.81 -7.41 -3.50
CA ASN A 246 -4.96 -7.16 -2.65
C ASN A 246 -5.97 -8.29 -2.80
N PHE A 247 -6.28 -8.96 -1.70
CA PHE A 247 -7.27 -10.02 -1.61
C PHE A 247 -8.57 -9.44 -1.03
N HIS A 248 -9.66 -9.65 -1.75
CA HIS A 248 -11.03 -9.28 -1.37
C HIS A 248 -11.88 -10.55 -1.29
N PRO A 249 -11.90 -11.27 -0.16
CA PRO A 249 -12.51 -12.60 -0.09
C PRO A 249 -14.03 -12.63 -0.24
N HIS A 250 -14.73 -11.54 0.10
CA HIS A 250 -16.19 -11.48 0.07
C HIS A 250 -16.70 -10.03 -0.05
N ARG A 251 -18.02 -9.86 -0.16
CA ARG A 251 -18.70 -8.56 -0.32
C ARG A 251 -18.38 -7.50 0.72
N GLY A 252 -18.09 -7.90 1.96
CA GLY A 252 -17.83 -6.99 3.08
C GLY A 252 -16.42 -6.41 3.06
N THR A 253 -15.51 -6.94 2.26
CA THR A 253 -14.17 -6.37 2.10
C THR A 253 -14.19 -5.20 1.13
N TYR A 254 -13.34 -4.21 1.36
CA TYR A 254 -13.31 -2.97 0.58
C TYR A 254 -11.87 -2.48 0.42
N HIS A 255 -11.68 -1.51 -0.47
CA HIS A 255 -10.46 -0.73 -0.61
C HIS A 255 -10.84 0.73 -0.38
N ASP A 256 -10.31 1.34 0.68
CA ASP A 256 -10.61 2.72 1.06
C ASP A 256 -10.47 3.71 -0.09
N GLN A 257 -11.30 4.75 -0.09
CA GLN A 257 -11.12 5.86 -1.02
C GLN A 257 -9.83 6.61 -0.70
N HIS A 258 -8.95 6.73 -1.69
CA HIS A 258 -7.62 7.31 -1.50
C HIS A 258 -7.00 7.76 -2.83
N ARG A 259 -5.93 8.54 -2.70
CA ARG A 259 -4.93 8.76 -3.75
C ARG A 259 -3.75 7.82 -3.49
N ASP A 260 -3.17 7.26 -4.54
CA ASP A 260 -1.90 6.56 -4.42
C ASP A 260 -0.79 7.52 -3.98
N ILE A 261 0.18 7.00 -3.22
CA ILE A 261 1.32 7.77 -2.75
C ILE A 261 2.40 7.77 -3.83
N TYR A 262 2.52 8.87 -4.57
CA TYR A 262 3.46 9.03 -5.67
C TYR A 262 4.69 9.84 -5.30
N SER A 263 4.83 10.34 -4.06
CA SER A 263 6.04 11.04 -3.64
C SER A 263 6.37 10.84 -2.16
N VAL A 264 7.65 11.03 -1.83
CA VAL A 264 8.16 11.05 -0.44
C VAL A 264 7.54 12.14 0.45
N LYS A 265 6.88 13.13 -0.14
CA LYS A 265 6.24 14.24 0.59
C LYS A 265 4.88 13.86 1.17
N GLN A 266 4.29 12.77 0.69
CA GLN A 266 3.01 12.28 1.17
C GLN A 266 3.23 11.33 2.36
N SER A 267 2.48 11.55 3.44
CA SER A 267 2.59 10.72 4.64
C SER A 267 1.95 9.36 4.38
N ALA A 268 2.76 8.32 4.35
CA ALA A 268 2.25 6.96 4.39
C ALA A 268 1.74 6.62 5.80
N GLY A 269 0.78 5.69 5.88
CA GLY A 269 0.21 5.26 7.16
C GLY A 269 1.28 4.82 8.18
N PRO A 270 0.93 4.78 9.48
CA PRO A 270 1.88 4.51 10.57
C PRO A 270 2.62 3.16 10.39
N ASN A 271 2.01 2.22 9.67
CA ASN A 271 2.54 0.87 9.44
C ASN A 271 3.27 0.71 8.09
N CYS A 272 3.30 1.75 7.26
CA CYS A 272 4.03 1.70 6.00
C CYS A 272 5.54 1.86 6.23
N THR A 273 6.32 0.97 5.60
CA THR A 273 7.78 0.95 5.65
C THR A 273 8.42 1.20 4.27
N CYS A 274 7.63 1.58 3.27
CA CYS A 274 8.11 1.77 1.90
C CYS A 274 8.98 3.03 1.80
N GLN A 275 10.07 2.94 1.03
CA GLN A 275 10.76 4.12 0.50
C GLN A 275 10.11 4.48 -0.83
N PHE A 276 9.30 5.54 -0.84
CA PHE A 276 8.62 5.98 -2.05
C PHE A 276 9.62 6.61 -3.02
N GLN A 277 9.50 6.24 -4.29
CA GLN A 277 10.11 6.98 -5.39
C GLN A 277 9.02 7.79 -6.08
N ASP A 278 9.42 8.82 -6.83
CA ASP A 278 8.46 9.62 -7.59
C ASP A 278 7.79 8.74 -8.66
N CYS A 279 6.50 8.46 -8.44
CA CYS A 279 5.67 7.63 -9.30
C CYS A 279 4.93 8.48 -10.35
N VAL A 280 4.74 7.91 -11.53
CA VAL A 280 4.10 8.52 -12.70
C VAL A 280 2.76 7.89 -13.04
N GLY A 281 2.44 6.73 -12.45
CA GLY A 281 1.18 6.05 -12.68
C GLY A 281 1.06 4.74 -11.92
N THR A 282 -0.12 4.16 -11.98
CA THR A 282 -0.45 2.86 -11.40
C THR A 282 -1.26 2.08 -12.43
N VAL A 283 -0.90 0.82 -12.64
CA VAL A 283 -1.75 -0.15 -13.36
C VAL A 283 -2.22 -1.25 -12.42
N CYS A 284 -3.51 -1.53 -12.45
CA CYS A 284 -4.16 -2.50 -11.59
C CYS A 284 -4.81 -3.59 -12.44
N TYR A 285 -4.34 -4.82 -12.32
CA TYR A 285 -4.95 -6.00 -12.93
C TYR A 285 -5.93 -6.65 -11.97
N SER A 286 -7.11 -7.06 -12.46
CA SER A 286 -8.17 -7.67 -11.67
C SER A 286 -8.34 -9.15 -12.01
N LEU A 287 -8.53 -10.00 -10.99
CA LEU A 287 -8.74 -11.44 -11.11
C LEU A 287 -9.92 -11.86 -10.23
N GLY A 288 -10.73 -12.81 -10.69
CA GLY A 288 -11.85 -13.37 -9.92
C GLY A 288 -13.11 -12.53 -9.99
N SER A 289 -13.81 -12.37 -8.86
CA SER A 289 -15.15 -11.77 -8.85
C SER A 289 -15.18 -10.34 -9.37
N SER A 290 -16.26 -10.01 -10.08
CA SER A 290 -16.52 -8.64 -10.54
C SER A 290 -16.80 -7.73 -9.36
N ARG A 291 -16.16 -6.56 -9.32
CA ARG A 291 -16.39 -5.52 -8.29
C ARG A 291 -16.45 -4.15 -8.94
N MET A 292 -17.25 -3.26 -8.36
CA MET A 292 -17.22 -1.86 -8.78
C MET A 292 -15.98 -1.17 -8.20
N VAL A 293 -15.26 -0.45 -9.04
CA VAL A 293 -14.34 0.61 -8.61
C VAL A 293 -15.14 1.90 -8.54
N ARG A 294 -14.93 2.67 -7.49
CA ARG A 294 -15.46 4.02 -7.32
C ARG A 294 -14.33 5.01 -7.57
N LEU A 295 -14.58 5.97 -8.44
CA LEU A 295 -13.66 7.03 -8.86
C LEU A 295 -14.33 8.36 -8.55
N ASP A 296 -13.72 9.18 -7.70
CA ASP A 296 -14.29 10.47 -7.32
C ASP A 296 -13.35 11.60 -7.75
N THR A 297 -13.87 12.57 -8.49
CA THR A 297 -13.18 13.83 -8.79
C THR A 297 -13.17 14.69 -7.53
N MET A 298 -11.98 15.01 -7.03
CA MET A 298 -11.83 15.80 -5.80
C MET A 298 -11.72 17.29 -6.10
N THR A 299 -12.22 18.11 -5.18
CA THR A 299 -12.13 19.58 -5.20
C THR A 299 -11.43 20.12 -3.94
N ASP A 300 -10.68 19.24 -3.26
CA ASP A 300 -9.91 19.57 -2.06
C ASP A 300 -8.64 20.38 -2.38
N THR A 301 -7.88 20.75 -1.35
CA THR A 301 -6.66 21.56 -1.49
C THR A 301 -5.52 20.86 -2.23
N LEU A 302 -5.63 19.55 -2.49
CA LEU A 302 -4.63 18.78 -3.24
C LEU A 302 -4.97 18.70 -4.73
N SER A 303 -6.25 18.88 -5.09
CA SER A 303 -6.72 18.91 -6.46
C SER A 303 -6.53 20.29 -7.09
N ILE A 304 -6.22 20.33 -8.39
CA ILE A 304 -6.24 21.59 -9.17
C ILE A 304 -7.65 21.97 -9.62
N ILE A 305 -8.61 21.03 -9.52
CA ILE A 305 -9.99 21.23 -9.94
C ILE A 305 -10.70 22.08 -8.90
N ARG A 306 -11.14 23.27 -9.31
CA ARG A 306 -11.83 24.19 -8.41
C ARG A 306 -13.29 23.77 -8.22
N PRO A 307 -13.81 23.83 -6.98
CA PRO A 307 -15.23 23.60 -6.74
C PRO A 307 -16.08 24.71 -7.37
N CYS A 308 -17.29 24.37 -7.85
CA CYS A 308 -18.25 25.38 -8.35
C CYS A 308 -18.91 26.17 -7.21
N SER A 309 -18.86 25.66 -5.97
CA SER A 309 -19.33 26.31 -4.74
C SER A 309 -18.78 25.57 -3.52
N GLU A 310 -18.95 26.12 -2.32
CA GLU A 310 -18.54 25.47 -1.06
C GLU A 310 -19.21 24.11 -0.80
N GLN A 311 -20.35 23.84 -1.45
CA GLN A 311 -21.08 22.58 -1.33
C GLN A 311 -20.67 21.53 -2.39
N CYS A 312 -19.74 21.87 -3.28
CA CYS A 312 -19.33 21.00 -4.37
C CYS A 312 -18.52 19.80 -3.85
N GLN A 313 -19.13 18.61 -3.89
CA GLN A 313 -18.51 17.34 -3.50
C GLN A 313 -17.78 16.62 -4.66
N GLY A 314 -17.74 17.24 -5.84
CA GLY A 314 -17.15 16.64 -7.04
C GLY A 314 -18.10 15.75 -7.85
N ARG A 315 -17.52 15.02 -8.81
CA ARG A 315 -18.19 13.99 -9.61
C ARG A 315 -17.83 12.62 -9.04
N GLN A 316 -18.80 11.70 -9.03
CA GLN A 316 -18.56 10.30 -8.68
C GLN A 316 -18.84 9.40 -9.89
N GLU A 317 -17.99 8.41 -10.09
CA GLU A 317 -18.13 7.42 -11.14
C GLU A 317 -17.91 6.00 -10.58
N LEU A 318 -18.76 5.06 -10.96
CA LEU A 318 -18.66 3.65 -10.62
C LEU A 318 -18.46 2.85 -11.91
N ARG A 319 -17.39 2.05 -11.99
CA ARG A 319 -17.15 1.16 -13.13
C ARG A 319 -16.93 -0.27 -12.68
N TRP A 320 -17.36 -1.24 -13.48
CA TRP A 320 -17.10 -2.65 -13.21
C TRP A 320 -15.67 -3.04 -13.58
N LEU A 321 -14.99 -3.73 -12.67
CA LEU A 321 -13.75 -4.44 -12.91
C LEU A 321 -14.03 -5.95 -12.86
N HIS A 322 -14.01 -6.58 -14.03
CA HIS A 322 -14.17 -8.02 -14.20
C HIS A 322 -12.83 -8.76 -14.08
N SER A 323 -12.88 -10.08 -13.96
CA SER A 323 -11.68 -10.92 -14.07
C SER A 323 -11.03 -10.68 -15.43
N GLY A 324 -9.74 -10.40 -15.43
CA GLY A 324 -8.96 -10.13 -16.61
C GLY A 324 -8.82 -8.66 -16.99
N ASN A 325 -9.66 -7.77 -16.43
CA ASN A 325 -9.58 -6.35 -16.74
C ASN A 325 -8.32 -5.71 -16.13
N SER A 326 -7.85 -4.65 -16.77
CA SER A 326 -6.89 -3.72 -16.16
C SER A 326 -7.47 -2.30 -16.08
N MET A 327 -6.99 -1.56 -15.10
CA MET A 327 -7.22 -0.13 -14.95
C MET A 327 -5.86 0.56 -14.81
N TYR A 328 -5.58 1.55 -15.64
CA TYR A 328 -4.39 2.39 -15.54
C TYR A 328 -4.79 3.84 -15.28
N PHE A 329 -4.05 4.52 -14.41
CA PHE A 329 -4.15 5.96 -14.25
C PHE A 329 -2.79 6.59 -13.96
N ASN A 330 -2.56 7.79 -14.49
CA ASN A 330 -1.28 8.49 -14.33
C ASN A 330 -1.24 9.43 -13.11
N GLY A 331 -0.10 10.10 -12.91
CA GLY A 331 0.13 11.07 -11.82
C GLY A 331 -0.86 12.22 -11.80
N ASP A 332 -1.13 12.80 -12.97
CA ASP A 332 -2.04 13.95 -13.08
C ASP A 332 -3.46 13.54 -12.67
N TRP A 333 -3.92 12.36 -13.10
CA TRP A 333 -5.21 11.82 -12.67
C TRP A 333 -5.23 11.56 -11.15
N ASN A 334 -4.21 10.89 -10.61
CA ASN A 334 -4.13 10.62 -9.18
C ASN A 334 -4.04 11.89 -8.30
N GLY A 335 -3.57 13.01 -8.84
CA GLY A 335 -3.58 14.30 -8.13
C GLY A 335 -4.98 14.85 -7.91
N ASN A 336 -5.87 14.67 -8.88
CA ASN A 336 -7.20 15.29 -8.90
C ASN A 336 -8.33 14.35 -8.50
N HIS A 337 -8.08 13.04 -8.53
CA HIS A 337 -9.11 12.02 -8.33
C HIS A 337 -8.73 11.05 -7.21
N THR A 338 -9.72 10.45 -6.57
CA THR A 338 -9.53 9.31 -5.66
C THR A 338 -10.13 8.06 -6.26
N HIS A 339 -9.62 6.91 -5.83
CA HIS A 339 -10.16 5.62 -6.23
C HIS A 339 -10.25 4.65 -5.05
N GLY A 340 -11.20 3.73 -5.13
CA GLY A 340 -11.46 2.72 -4.11
C GLY A 340 -12.40 1.63 -4.62
N ILE A 341 -12.58 0.59 -3.81
CA ILE A 341 -13.53 -0.50 -4.08
C ILE A 341 -14.47 -0.53 -2.89
N PRO A 342 -15.71 0.00 -3.01
CA PRO A 342 -16.66 -0.03 -1.91
C PRO A 342 -17.04 -1.47 -1.54
N PRO A 343 -17.53 -1.70 -0.30
CA PRO A 343 -18.26 -2.91 0.02
C PRO A 343 -19.40 -3.12 -0.98
N SER A 344 -19.68 -4.37 -1.33
CA SER A 344 -20.84 -4.68 -2.17
C SER A 344 -22.05 -4.93 -1.29
N GLU A 345 -23.17 -4.28 -1.60
CA GLU A 345 -24.45 -4.55 -0.93
C GLU A 345 -24.92 -5.98 -1.22
N GLU A 346 -24.64 -6.44 -2.43
CA GLU A 346 -25.01 -7.76 -2.89
C GLU A 346 -23.89 -8.79 -2.69
N GLU A 347 -24.25 -10.07 -2.72
CA GLU A 347 -23.28 -11.15 -2.59
C GLU A 347 -22.31 -11.14 -3.78
N CYS A 348 -21.02 -11.20 -3.47
CA CYS A 348 -19.95 -11.38 -4.44
C CYS A 348 -18.82 -12.20 -3.82
N GLY A 349 -18.21 -13.04 -4.66
CA GLY A 349 -17.14 -13.94 -4.25
C GLY A 349 -15.77 -13.27 -4.15
N PRO A 350 -14.70 -14.07 -4.11
CA PRO A 350 -13.35 -13.57 -3.94
C PRO A 350 -12.80 -12.88 -5.19
N ARG A 351 -12.08 -11.78 -4.98
CA ARG A 351 -11.35 -11.03 -6.02
C ARG A 351 -9.91 -10.81 -5.57
N ILE A 352 -8.97 -10.80 -6.52
CA ILE A 352 -7.60 -10.35 -6.31
C ILE A 352 -7.33 -9.16 -7.24
N SER A 353 -6.72 -8.09 -6.74
CA SER A 353 -6.05 -7.10 -7.59
C SER A 353 -4.55 -7.11 -7.41
N LEU A 354 -3.82 -6.89 -8.51
CA LEU A 354 -2.40 -6.64 -8.52
C LEU A 354 -2.18 -5.20 -9.00
N ALA A 355 -1.82 -4.30 -8.07
CA ALA A 355 -1.52 -2.91 -8.36
C ALA A 355 -0.01 -2.71 -8.49
N PHE A 356 0.45 -2.27 -9.65
CA PHE A 356 1.85 -2.02 -9.99
C PHE A 356 2.07 -0.51 -9.99
N LEU A 357 2.92 -0.02 -9.08
CA LEU A 357 3.30 1.39 -9.01
C LEU A 357 4.48 1.65 -9.96
N LEU A 358 4.29 2.57 -10.89
CA LEU A 358 5.25 2.92 -11.94
C LEU A 358 6.02 4.18 -11.56
N ALA A 359 7.34 4.10 -11.47
CA ALA A 359 8.23 5.24 -11.28
C ALA A 359 8.72 5.83 -12.61
N SER A 360 9.07 7.12 -12.58
CA SER A 360 9.68 7.83 -13.70
C SER A 360 11.10 7.34 -14.03
N LYS A 361 11.77 6.71 -13.07
CA LYS A 361 13.16 6.27 -13.13
C LYS A 361 13.29 4.86 -12.58
N PRO A 362 14.29 4.09 -13.02
CA PRO A 362 14.54 2.79 -12.44
C PRO A 362 14.90 2.93 -10.95
N PRO A 363 14.55 1.93 -10.11
CA PRO A 363 14.96 1.95 -8.71
C PRO A 363 16.49 1.98 -8.60
N PRO A 364 17.06 2.66 -7.59
CA PRO A 364 18.50 2.65 -7.36
C PRO A 364 18.98 1.22 -7.20
N VAL A 365 20.05 0.87 -7.91
CA VAL A 365 20.75 -0.40 -7.71
C VAL A 365 21.54 -0.26 -6.41
N PHE A 366 21.10 -0.93 -5.35
CA PHE A 366 21.79 -0.97 -4.06
C PHE A 366 22.64 -2.23 -3.91
#